data_AF-A0A430QNC2-F1
#
_entry.id   AF-A0A430QNC2-F1
#
_cell.length_a   1.000
_cell.length_b   1.000
_cell.length_c   1.000
_cell.angle_alpha   90.00
_cell.angle_beta   90.00
_cell.angle_gamma   90.00
#
_symmetry.space_group_name_H-M   'P 1'
#
loop_
_entity.id
_entity.type
_entity.pdbx_description
1 polymer ?
#
loop_
_entity_poly.entity_id
_entity_poly.type
_entity_poly.pdbx_seq_one_letter_code
_entity_poly.pdbx_strand_id
1 'polypeptide(L)'
;MISQLLRFTNPSISVMVCGHLSREELDASSLANCIINIFGLSIDTGFSSACDTLFSQAYGSRNRELIGTLLQRALCVVCLMYMTLVCIHLNIETVLLLLGQNPLTASLTSEYIAYFLPGLGFDFLFLTFARYLQTQNIIQPIVYSTFTGTVFNMFAQYYFIVHLNYGLRTGYDLLEFLGCKGLGAVQEIIKVPLGLFTAVNIRVGQRLGAFDPVGARYVYFTALTIISIVALFTGLPVVLLRHYIPYMFTSDEEVCSLASQLLPMLLLFQFLEGFAGVSEAILLACGRQSLGAITIFLGYYCTGMPIAAILTYQTSLGILGSWIGLTIGFGLTTMVYTILALRTDWTKQVKQARNNVTEISSVYSTNNINEQYKYHCLDIKNESADASNLTLFEQSTMITENLSQYHKMKFSKNIKCIELTSNYLWFKCIIFFIFLILLIISLYIRFFYSIPLWYTYCNEQVNSLDKSSFCIRIMPINNYLLQSNNNITHLLMDNMTL
;
A
#
# COMPACT_ATOMS: atom_id res chain seq x y z
N MET A 1 -14.14 -2.96 9.21
CA MET A 1 -14.29 -4.40 8.86
C MET A 1 -15.01 -4.56 7.53
N ILE A 2 -16.28 -4.13 7.39
CA ILE A 2 -17.04 -4.26 6.13
C ILE A 2 -16.32 -3.65 4.91
N SER A 3 -15.85 -2.39 5.00
CA SER A 3 -15.10 -1.78 3.88
C SER A 3 -13.79 -2.52 3.55
N GLN A 4 -13.13 -3.15 4.53
CA GLN A 4 -11.92 -3.94 4.27
C GLN A 4 -12.28 -5.25 3.56
N LEU A 5 -13.35 -5.92 3.98
CA LEU A 5 -13.87 -7.10 3.30
C LEU A 5 -14.19 -6.79 1.82
N LEU A 6 -14.98 -5.75 1.56
CA LEU A 6 -15.35 -5.35 0.20
C LEU A 6 -14.14 -5.02 -0.68
N ARG A 7 -13.07 -4.42 -0.13
CA ARG A 7 -11.84 -4.13 -0.88
C ARG A 7 -11.08 -5.40 -1.26
N PHE A 8 -11.00 -6.39 -0.37
CA PHE A 8 -10.29 -7.64 -0.66
C PHE A 8 -11.05 -8.57 -1.60
N THR A 9 -12.36 -8.34 -1.77
CA THR A 9 -13.16 -9.05 -2.75
C THR A 9 -12.73 -8.71 -4.19
N ASN A 10 -12.27 -7.49 -4.47
CA ASN A 10 -11.97 -7.06 -5.85
C ASN A 10 -10.85 -7.89 -6.54
N PRO A 11 -9.64 -8.09 -5.97
CA PRO A 11 -8.56 -8.83 -6.65
C PRO A 11 -8.82 -10.33 -6.77
N SER A 12 -9.57 -10.92 -5.82
CA SER A 12 -9.97 -12.33 -5.89
C SER A 12 -10.77 -12.60 -7.16
N ILE A 13 -11.57 -11.64 -7.59
CA ILE A 13 -12.50 -11.85 -8.69
C ILE A 13 -11.82 -11.69 -10.06
N SER A 14 -10.82 -10.83 -10.14
CA SER A 14 -9.94 -10.67 -11.29
C SER A 14 -9.29 -12.00 -11.70
N VAL A 15 -8.78 -12.75 -10.73
CA VAL A 15 -8.18 -14.07 -10.97
C VAL A 15 -9.21 -15.10 -11.43
N MET A 16 -10.43 -15.05 -10.89
CA MET A 16 -11.51 -15.97 -11.27
C MET A 16 -11.92 -15.80 -12.73
N VAL A 17 -12.04 -14.55 -13.21
CA VAL A 17 -12.41 -14.28 -14.60
C VAL A 17 -11.26 -14.66 -15.56
N CYS A 18 -10.01 -14.50 -15.13
CA CYS A 18 -8.85 -14.92 -15.91
C CYS A 18 -8.68 -16.44 -16.04
N GLY A 19 -9.31 -17.25 -15.19
CA GLY A 19 -9.25 -18.71 -15.29
C GLY A 19 -9.81 -19.28 -16.61
N HIS A 20 -10.55 -18.47 -17.36
CA HIS A 20 -11.14 -18.86 -18.66
C HIS A 20 -10.25 -18.45 -19.85
N LEU A 21 -9.16 -17.72 -19.60
CA LEU A 21 -8.19 -17.30 -20.60
C LEU A 21 -7.16 -18.41 -20.86
N SER A 22 -6.32 -18.22 -21.88
CA SER A 22 -5.24 -19.17 -22.18
C SER A 22 -4.26 -19.32 -20.99
N ARG A 23 -3.55 -20.44 -20.92
CA ARG A 23 -2.61 -20.71 -19.81
C ARG A 23 -1.54 -19.63 -19.71
N GLU A 24 -1.04 -19.13 -20.84
CA GLU A 24 -0.02 -18.07 -20.86
C GLU A 24 -0.55 -16.74 -20.31
N GLU A 25 -1.83 -16.43 -20.58
CA GLU A 25 -2.53 -15.24 -20.09
C GLU A 25 -2.78 -15.30 -18.57
N LEU A 26 -3.15 -16.47 -18.05
CA LEU A 26 -3.35 -16.70 -16.62
C LEU A 26 -2.03 -16.59 -15.83
N ASP A 27 -0.95 -17.15 -16.36
CA ASP A 27 0.38 -17.07 -15.74
C ASP A 27 0.88 -15.61 -15.73
N ALA A 28 0.71 -14.88 -16.83
CA ALA A 28 1.07 -13.46 -16.93
C ALA A 28 0.26 -12.58 -15.97
N SER A 29 -1.05 -12.86 -15.84
CA SER A 29 -1.97 -12.20 -14.89
C SER A 29 -1.51 -12.37 -13.44
N SER A 30 -1.22 -13.61 -13.07
CA SER A 30 -0.81 -13.97 -11.71
C SER A 30 0.50 -13.29 -11.33
N LEU A 31 1.48 -13.32 -12.24
CA LEU A 31 2.76 -12.64 -12.07
C LEU A 31 2.57 -11.12 -11.93
N ALA A 32 1.70 -10.53 -12.76
CA ALA A 32 1.40 -9.12 -12.71
C ALA A 32 0.78 -8.69 -11.37
N ASN A 33 -0.21 -9.46 -10.88
CA ASN A 33 -0.83 -9.26 -9.58
C ASN A 33 0.19 -9.36 -8.43
N CYS A 34 1.15 -10.29 -8.49
CA CYS A 34 2.22 -10.36 -7.51
C CYS A 34 3.06 -9.07 -7.50
N ILE A 35 3.46 -8.58 -8.67
CA ILE A 35 4.26 -7.35 -8.81
C ILE A 35 3.48 -6.14 -8.30
N ILE A 36 2.21 -5.99 -8.67
CA ILE A 36 1.32 -4.91 -8.21
C ILE A 36 1.13 -4.95 -6.70
N ASN A 37 0.95 -6.13 -6.11
CA ASN A 37 0.79 -6.26 -4.66
C ASN A 37 2.08 -5.85 -3.93
N ILE A 38 3.26 -6.26 -4.42
CA ILE A 38 4.54 -5.98 -3.78
C ILE A 38 4.97 -4.52 -3.98
N PHE A 39 5.00 -4.05 -5.23
CA PHE A 39 5.52 -2.74 -5.61
C PHE A 39 4.43 -1.67 -5.73
N GLY A 40 3.16 -1.97 -5.44
CA GLY A 40 2.05 -1.02 -5.46
C GLY A 40 1.31 -0.97 -4.13
N LEU A 41 0.38 -1.91 -3.95
CA LEU A 41 -0.62 -1.89 -2.86
C LEU A 41 0.01 -2.02 -1.46
N SER A 42 1.11 -2.77 -1.32
CA SER A 42 1.82 -2.91 -0.05
C SER A 42 2.50 -1.61 0.39
N ILE A 43 3.08 -0.87 -0.57
CA ILE A 43 3.71 0.44 -0.32
C ILE A 43 2.65 1.47 0.08
N ASP A 44 1.49 1.48 -0.59
CA ASP A 44 0.36 2.35 -0.24
C ASP A 44 -0.21 2.04 1.14
N THR A 45 -0.44 0.75 1.44
CA THR A 45 -0.93 0.32 2.75
C THR A 45 0.05 0.69 3.85
N GLY A 46 1.35 0.53 3.61
CA GLY A 46 2.42 0.95 4.52
C GLY A 46 2.39 2.46 4.80
N PHE A 47 2.29 3.29 3.75
CA PHE A 47 2.18 4.75 3.91
C PHE A 47 0.88 5.16 4.63
N SER A 48 -0.25 4.58 4.22
CA SER A 48 -1.56 4.84 4.81
C SER A 48 -1.64 4.46 6.29
N SER A 49 -0.87 3.47 6.74
CA SER A 49 -0.76 3.13 8.17
C SER A 49 -0.13 4.26 9.00
N ALA A 50 0.80 5.03 8.43
CA ALA A 50 1.38 6.20 9.09
C ALA A 50 0.36 7.36 9.16
N CYS A 51 -0.46 7.52 8.11
CA CYS A 51 -1.58 8.46 8.11
C CYS A 51 -2.58 8.16 9.22
N ASP A 52 -2.90 6.87 9.48
CA ASP A 52 -3.77 6.47 10.58
C ASP A 52 -3.25 7.02 11.92
N THR A 53 -1.95 6.89 12.21
CA THR A 53 -1.34 7.42 13.44
C THR A 53 -1.38 8.94 13.51
N LEU A 54 -0.93 9.63 12.47
CA LEU A 54 -0.81 11.09 12.47
C LEU A 54 -2.18 11.78 12.53
N PHE A 55 -3.13 11.34 11.70
CA PHE A 55 -4.46 11.93 11.66
C PHE A 55 -5.25 11.63 12.94
N SER A 56 -5.14 10.41 13.49
CA SER A 56 -5.84 10.05 14.72
C SER A 56 -5.33 10.84 15.94
N GLN A 57 -4.01 11.01 16.08
CA GLN A 57 -3.44 11.84 17.16
C GLN A 57 -3.82 13.31 17.00
N ALA A 58 -3.76 13.85 15.78
CA ALA A 58 -4.18 15.23 15.50
C ALA A 58 -5.69 15.43 15.82
N TYR A 59 -6.54 14.48 15.41
CA TYR A 59 -7.96 14.49 15.75
C TYR A 59 -8.22 14.40 17.25
N GLY A 60 -7.51 13.50 17.95
CA GLY A 60 -7.59 13.37 19.40
C GLY A 60 -7.24 14.67 20.14
N SER A 61 -6.24 15.41 19.64
CA SER A 61 -5.80 16.68 20.21
C SER A 61 -6.76 17.86 19.98
N ARG A 62 -7.83 17.65 19.21
CA ARG A 62 -8.82 18.66 18.79
C ARG A 62 -8.27 19.78 17.91
N ASN A 63 -7.04 19.67 17.41
CA ASN A 63 -6.49 20.63 16.45
C ASN A 63 -6.97 20.32 15.02
N ARG A 64 -8.08 20.95 14.61
CA ARG A 64 -8.71 20.73 13.29
C ARG A 64 -7.83 21.19 12.12
N GLU A 65 -7.13 22.32 12.28
CA GLU A 65 -6.25 22.87 11.25
C GLU A 65 -5.11 21.92 10.94
N LEU A 66 -4.51 21.34 11.99
CA LEU A 66 -3.43 20.36 11.86
C LEU A 66 -3.84 19.15 11.01
N ILE A 67 -5.05 18.62 11.19
CA ILE A 67 -5.54 17.47 10.43
C ILE A 67 -5.62 17.82 8.93
N GLY A 68 -6.13 19.01 8.59
CA GLY A 68 -6.19 19.50 7.22
C GLY A 68 -4.81 19.66 6.59
N THR A 69 -3.84 20.22 7.31
CA THR A 69 -2.48 20.36 6.78
C THR A 69 -1.76 19.02 6.65
N LEU A 70 -1.98 18.09 7.58
CA LEU A 70 -1.46 16.74 7.47
C LEU A 70 -2.03 16.01 6.25
N LEU A 71 -3.32 16.19 5.94
CA LEU A 71 -3.92 15.65 4.71
C LEU A 71 -3.25 16.20 3.45
N GLN A 72 -3.08 17.52 3.35
CA GLN A 72 -2.43 18.15 2.18
C GLN A 72 -1.00 17.61 1.99
N ARG A 73 -0.23 17.50 3.08
CA ARG A 73 1.12 16.92 3.05
C ARG A 73 1.11 15.46 2.63
N ALA A 74 0.16 14.67 3.15
CA ALA A 74 0.00 13.28 2.77
C ALA A 74 -0.29 13.15 1.27
N LEU A 75 -1.21 13.95 0.72
CA LEU A 75 -1.51 13.95 -0.72
C LEU A 75 -0.28 14.27 -1.57
N CYS A 76 0.53 15.27 -1.20
CA CYS A 76 1.78 15.56 -1.92
C CYS A 76 2.76 14.37 -1.90
N VAL A 77 2.91 13.72 -0.75
CA VAL A 77 3.80 12.54 -0.62
C VAL A 77 3.28 11.36 -1.43
N VAL A 78 1.97 11.12 -1.42
CA VAL A 78 1.31 10.04 -2.17
C VAL A 78 1.48 10.24 -3.67
N CYS A 79 1.29 11.46 -4.18
CA CYS A 79 1.55 11.77 -5.59
C CYS A 79 3.01 11.50 -5.98
N LEU A 80 3.97 11.86 -5.14
CA LEU A 80 5.40 11.61 -5.40
C LEU A 80 5.74 10.12 -5.35
N MET A 81 5.17 9.38 -4.40
CA MET A 81 5.30 7.93 -4.31
C MET A 81 4.73 7.27 -5.57
N TYR A 82 3.51 7.62 -5.98
CA TYR A 82 2.89 7.11 -7.21
C TYR A 82 3.77 7.33 -8.44
N MET A 83 4.33 8.53 -8.63
CA MET A 83 5.23 8.82 -9.76
C MET A 83 6.46 7.91 -9.79
N THR A 84 7.01 7.56 -8.63
CA THR A 84 8.13 6.60 -8.57
C THR A 84 7.67 5.21 -8.98
N LEU A 85 6.52 4.76 -8.49
CA LEU A 85 6.01 3.43 -8.80
C LEU A 85 5.71 3.28 -10.28
N VAL A 86 5.15 4.32 -10.90
CA VAL A 86 4.96 4.39 -12.35
C VAL A 86 6.28 4.09 -13.08
N CYS A 87 7.39 4.69 -12.65
CA CYS A 87 8.69 4.44 -13.27
C CYS A 87 9.14 2.98 -13.15
N ILE A 88 8.96 2.35 -11.99
CA ILE A 88 9.31 0.93 -11.79
C ILE A 88 8.45 0.05 -12.70
N HIS A 89 7.14 0.30 -12.75
CA HIS A 89 6.18 -0.52 -13.47
C HIS A 89 6.32 -0.37 -15.00
N LEU A 90 6.71 0.80 -15.49
CA LEU A 90 6.95 1.03 -16.92
C LEU A 90 8.17 0.27 -17.47
N ASN A 91 9.08 -0.22 -16.61
CA ASN A 91 10.27 -0.99 -16.99
C ASN A 91 10.15 -2.48 -16.62
N ILE A 92 8.97 -2.93 -16.19
CA ILE A 92 8.80 -4.27 -15.64
C ILE A 92 9.11 -5.38 -16.66
N GLU A 93 8.84 -5.15 -17.95
CA GLU A 93 9.16 -6.09 -19.03
C GLU A 93 10.66 -6.41 -19.06
N THR A 94 11.51 -5.37 -19.04
CA THR A 94 12.96 -5.51 -19.04
C THR A 94 13.45 -6.23 -17.79
N VAL A 95 12.88 -5.89 -16.63
CA VAL A 95 13.23 -6.55 -15.35
C VAL A 95 12.88 -8.04 -15.40
N LEU A 96 11.71 -8.40 -15.94
CA LEU A 96 11.27 -9.80 -16.05
C LEU A 96 12.15 -10.59 -17.02
N LEU A 97 12.53 -9.99 -18.15
CA LEU A 97 13.45 -10.61 -19.11
C LEU A 97 14.83 -10.84 -18.50
N LEU A 98 15.35 -9.88 -17.71
CA LEU A 98 16.62 -10.02 -16.99
C LEU A 98 16.56 -11.13 -15.93
N LEU A 99 15.39 -11.36 -15.33
CA LEU A 99 15.14 -12.46 -14.40
C LEU A 99 14.92 -13.82 -15.11
N GLY A 100 15.01 -13.87 -16.44
CA GLY A 100 14.88 -15.10 -17.23
C GLY A 100 13.44 -15.54 -17.49
N GLN A 101 12.44 -14.65 -17.36
CA GLN A 101 11.06 -14.97 -17.74
C GLN A 101 10.89 -15.14 -19.25
N ASN A 102 9.90 -15.93 -19.65
CA ASN A 102 9.53 -16.09 -21.05
C ASN A 102 9.14 -14.72 -21.65
N PRO A 103 9.64 -14.35 -22.85
CA PRO A 103 9.33 -13.07 -23.48
C PRO A 103 7.83 -12.78 -23.66
N LEU A 104 7.03 -13.80 -23.96
CA LEU A 104 5.57 -13.67 -24.08
C LEU A 104 4.94 -13.33 -22.72
N THR A 105 5.27 -14.07 -21.67
CA THR A 105 4.75 -13.81 -20.31
C THR A 105 5.18 -12.44 -19.81
N ALA A 106 6.44 -12.07 -20.02
CA ALA A 106 6.98 -10.76 -19.62
C ALA A 106 6.25 -9.60 -20.32
N SER A 107 5.97 -9.72 -21.63
CA SER A 107 5.23 -8.72 -22.39
C SER A 107 3.75 -8.64 -22.01
N LEU A 108 3.08 -9.77 -21.77
CA LEU A 108 1.68 -9.76 -21.32
C LEU A 108 1.56 -9.17 -19.90
N THR A 109 2.50 -9.50 -19.02
CA THR A 109 2.56 -8.93 -17.67
C THR A 109 2.81 -7.42 -17.71
N SER A 110 3.71 -6.93 -18.56
CA SER A 110 3.99 -5.49 -18.70
C SER A 110 2.79 -4.72 -19.25
N GLU A 111 2.11 -5.30 -20.24
CA GLU A 111 0.88 -4.74 -20.81
C GLU A 111 -0.23 -4.65 -19.75
N TYR A 112 -0.48 -5.72 -19.00
CA TYR A 112 -1.47 -5.72 -17.92
C TYR A 112 -1.19 -4.63 -16.88
N ILE A 113 0.07 -4.55 -16.42
CA ILE A 113 0.49 -3.57 -15.42
C ILE A 113 0.29 -2.13 -15.93
N ALA A 114 0.57 -1.87 -17.21
CA ALA A 114 0.40 -0.54 -17.79
C ALA A 114 -1.07 -0.09 -17.78
N TYR A 115 -2.01 -1.00 -18.05
CA TYR A 115 -3.45 -0.72 -17.98
C TYR A 115 -3.95 -0.55 -16.54
N PHE A 116 -3.36 -1.26 -15.57
CA PHE A 116 -3.72 -1.13 -14.15
C PHE A 116 -3.21 0.18 -13.52
N LEU A 117 -2.12 0.74 -14.04
CA LEU A 117 -1.39 1.85 -13.43
C LEU A 117 -2.21 3.13 -13.15
N PRO A 118 -3.12 3.58 -14.04
CA PRO A 118 -4.00 4.71 -13.72
C PRO A 118 -4.94 4.40 -12.56
N GLY A 119 -5.48 3.18 -12.49
CA GLY A 119 -6.34 2.72 -11.39
C GLY A 119 -5.62 2.72 -10.04
N LEU A 120 -4.36 2.29 -10.03
CA LEU A 120 -3.50 2.34 -8.83
C LEU A 120 -3.35 3.76 -8.27
N GLY A 121 -3.23 4.77 -9.14
CA GLY A 121 -3.14 6.16 -8.72
C GLY A 121 -4.42 6.66 -8.04
N PHE A 122 -5.58 6.22 -8.51
CA PHE A 122 -6.86 6.53 -7.87
C PHE A 122 -7.04 5.78 -6.54
N ASP A 123 -6.58 4.54 -6.41
CA ASP A 123 -6.64 3.80 -5.13
C ASP A 123 -5.78 4.50 -4.06
N PHE A 124 -4.60 4.99 -4.41
CA PHE A 124 -3.72 5.75 -3.51
C PHE A 124 -4.40 7.00 -2.92
N LEU A 125 -5.07 7.77 -3.79
CA LEU A 125 -5.84 8.95 -3.38
C LEU A 125 -7.04 8.54 -2.51
N PHE A 126 -7.81 7.56 -2.98
CA PHE A 126 -8.97 7.03 -2.26
C PHE A 126 -8.59 6.56 -0.86
N LEU A 127 -7.52 5.76 -0.73
CA LEU A 127 -7.08 5.22 0.55
C LEU A 127 -6.69 6.33 1.50
N THR A 128 -5.96 7.34 1.03
CA THR A 128 -5.58 8.52 1.83
C THR A 128 -6.81 9.29 2.35
N PHE A 129 -7.80 9.57 1.48
CA PHE A 129 -9.05 10.20 1.91
C PHE A 129 -9.87 9.31 2.84
N ALA A 130 -9.88 8.00 2.60
CA ALA A 130 -10.56 7.05 3.47
C ALA A 130 -9.93 7.07 4.88
N ARG A 131 -8.60 7.11 5.00
CA ARG A 131 -7.93 7.27 6.32
C ARG A 131 -8.30 8.59 6.98
N TYR A 132 -8.31 9.68 6.22
CA TYR A 132 -8.71 10.99 6.74
C TYR A 132 -10.13 11.00 7.31
N LEU A 133 -11.11 10.40 6.63
CA LEU A 133 -12.49 10.32 7.12
C LEU A 133 -12.62 9.30 8.26
N GLN A 134 -11.99 8.14 8.14
CA GLN A 134 -12.08 7.05 9.12
C GLN A 134 -11.49 7.46 10.48
N THR A 135 -10.37 8.18 10.49
CA THR A 135 -9.72 8.69 11.71
C THR A 135 -10.57 9.72 12.46
N GLN A 136 -11.55 10.33 11.79
CA GLN A 136 -12.54 11.23 12.38
C GLN A 136 -13.84 10.51 12.77
N ASN A 137 -13.87 9.18 12.65
CA ASN A 137 -15.06 8.34 12.83
C ASN A 137 -16.15 8.53 11.77
N ILE A 138 -15.81 9.06 10.59
CA ILE A 138 -16.73 9.23 9.45
C ILE A 138 -16.53 8.05 8.50
N ILE A 139 -17.37 7.02 8.64
CA ILE A 139 -17.19 5.74 7.92
C ILE A 139 -18.16 5.58 6.75
N GLN A 140 -19.33 6.21 6.80
CA GLN A 140 -20.41 6.03 5.81
C GLN A 140 -19.98 6.31 4.37
N PRO A 141 -19.31 7.44 4.03
CA PRO A 141 -18.92 7.74 2.65
C PRO A 141 -17.96 6.68 2.09
N ILE A 142 -17.07 6.16 2.94
CA ILE A 142 -16.11 5.12 2.56
C ILE A 142 -16.85 3.84 2.21
N VAL A 143 -17.81 3.42 3.03
CA VAL A 143 -18.59 2.19 2.80
C VAL A 143 -19.43 2.31 1.54
N TYR A 144 -20.15 3.43 1.34
CA TYR A 144 -20.95 3.64 0.14
C TYR A 144 -20.08 3.67 -1.11
N SER A 145 -18.98 4.44 -1.11
CA SER A 145 -18.05 4.52 -2.24
C SER A 145 -17.42 3.17 -2.57
N THR A 146 -17.04 2.38 -1.54
CA THR A 146 -16.46 1.05 -1.76
C THR A 146 -17.51 0.12 -2.36
N PHE A 147 -18.72 0.12 -1.82
CA PHE A 147 -19.81 -0.72 -2.31
C PHE A 147 -20.20 -0.37 -3.75
N THR A 148 -20.41 0.90 -4.05
CA THR A 148 -20.75 1.35 -5.41
C THR A 148 -19.61 1.09 -6.38
N GLY A 149 -18.36 1.28 -5.95
CA GLY A 149 -17.17 0.95 -6.75
C GLY A 149 -17.12 -0.54 -7.07
N THR A 150 -17.31 -1.42 -6.09
CA THR A 150 -17.38 -2.87 -6.27
C THR A 150 -18.54 -3.29 -7.19
N VAL A 151 -19.69 -2.63 -7.13
CA VAL A 151 -20.80 -2.94 -8.05
C VAL A 151 -20.50 -2.44 -9.47
N PHE A 152 -19.97 -1.22 -9.62
CA PHE A 152 -19.59 -0.71 -10.94
C PHE A 152 -18.50 -1.56 -11.59
N ASN A 153 -17.52 -1.97 -10.77
CA ASN A 153 -16.53 -2.98 -11.11
C ASN A 153 -17.13 -4.11 -11.90
N MET A 154 -18.03 -4.82 -11.23
CA MET A 154 -18.69 -6.04 -11.67
C MET A 154 -19.26 -5.93 -13.06
N PHE A 155 -20.04 -4.89 -13.29
CA PHE A 155 -20.68 -4.66 -14.57
C PHE A 155 -19.66 -4.32 -15.66
N ALA A 156 -18.64 -3.51 -15.34
CA ALA A 156 -17.64 -3.09 -16.30
C ALA A 156 -16.82 -4.28 -16.83
N GLN A 157 -16.32 -5.18 -15.96
CA GLN A 157 -15.57 -6.34 -16.45
C GLN A 157 -16.41 -7.30 -17.25
N TYR A 158 -17.60 -7.64 -16.75
CA TYR A 158 -18.50 -8.54 -17.46
C TYR A 158 -18.74 -8.02 -18.89
N TYR A 159 -18.98 -6.71 -19.02
CA TYR A 159 -19.19 -6.08 -20.32
C TYR A 159 -17.92 -6.09 -21.19
N PHE A 160 -16.76 -5.66 -20.67
CA PHE A 160 -15.52 -5.57 -21.43
C PHE A 160 -14.97 -6.93 -21.89
N ILE A 161 -15.21 -7.99 -21.11
CA ILE A 161 -14.70 -9.33 -21.40
C ILE A 161 -15.66 -10.10 -22.32
N VAL A 162 -16.96 -10.12 -22.00
CA VAL A 162 -17.94 -10.92 -22.75
C VAL A 162 -18.38 -10.24 -24.05
N HIS A 163 -18.60 -8.92 -24.03
CA HIS A 163 -19.16 -8.22 -25.20
C HIS A 163 -18.09 -7.61 -26.10
N LEU A 164 -16.96 -7.17 -25.52
CA LEU A 164 -15.94 -6.43 -26.25
C LEU A 164 -14.68 -7.26 -26.57
N ASN A 165 -14.59 -8.52 -26.07
CA ASN A 165 -13.47 -9.46 -26.34
C ASN A 165 -12.08 -8.85 -26.11
N TYR A 166 -11.95 -7.87 -25.21
CA TYR A 166 -10.68 -7.18 -24.97
C TYR A 166 -9.64 -8.06 -24.22
N GLY A 167 -10.02 -9.27 -23.78
CA GLY A 167 -9.11 -10.26 -23.18
C GLY A 167 -8.31 -9.70 -22.00
N LEU A 168 -7.00 -10.01 -21.96
CA LEU A 168 -6.08 -9.57 -20.91
C LEU A 168 -5.89 -8.03 -20.83
N ARG A 169 -6.22 -7.30 -21.91
CA ARG A 169 -6.02 -5.84 -22.04
C ARG A 169 -7.06 -4.99 -21.32
N THR A 170 -8.05 -5.62 -20.69
CA THR A 170 -9.14 -4.94 -19.99
C THR A 170 -8.74 -4.29 -18.67
N GLY A 171 -7.48 -4.37 -18.22
CA GLY A 171 -7.06 -3.80 -16.93
C GLY A 171 -7.92 -4.34 -15.80
N TYR A 172 -8.11 -5.66 -15.78
CA TYR A 172 -9.13 -6.31 -14.96
C TYR A 172 -8.77 -6.21 -13.47
N ASP A 173 -9.45 -5.32 -12.74
CA ASP A 173 -9.58 -5.42 -11.29
C ASP A 173 -10.97 -5.07 -10.73
N LEU A 174 -12.00 -5.81 -11.16
CA LEU A 174 -13.39 -5.37 -11.27
C LEU A 174 -14.50 -6.50 -11.46
N LEU A 175 -14.65 -7.52 -10.57
CA LEU A 175 -15.86 -8.41 -10.29
C LEU A 175 -16.48 -9.33 -11.43
N GLU A 176 -17.12 -10.52 -11.25
CA GLU A 176 -18.28 -10.93 -10.40
C GLU A 176 -18.28 -12.38 -9.81
N PHE A 177 -18.88 -12.42 -8.62
CA PHE A 177 -19.46 -13.48 -7.80
C PHE A 177 -20.63 -14.22 -8.49
N LEU A 178 -20.44 -15.48 -8.92
CA LEU A 178 -21.46 -16.56 -8.85
C LEU A 178 -21.03 -17.92 -9.41
N GLY A 179 -19.83 -18.09 -9.97
CA GLY A 179 -19.46 -19.38 -10.57
C GLY A 179 -17.98 -19.63 -10.63
N CYS A 180 -17.37 -19.96 -9.47
CA CYS A 180 -16.28 -20.93 -9.32
C CYS A 180 -15.81 -20.92 -7.86
N LYS A 181 -16.69 -21.48 -7.02
CA LYS A 181 -16.40 -22.15 -5.75
C LYS A 181 -15.15 -21.67 -4.95
N GLY A 182 -15.38 -20.73 -4.01
CA GLY A 182 -14.85 -20.59 -2.62
C GLY A 182 -13.37 -20.33 -2.22
N LEU A 183 -12.35 -20.33 -3.10
CA LEU A 183 -10.93 -20.25 -2.61
C LEU A 183 -10.63 -18.83 -2.06
N GLY A 184 -11.24 -17.82 -2.68
CA GLY A 184 -11.21 -16.43 -2.22
C GLY A 184 -11.97 -16.20 -0.90
N ALA A 185 -13.07 -16.93 -0.66
CA ALA A 185 -13.88 -16.74 0.55
C ALA A 185 -13.11 -17.10 1.84
N VAL A 186 -12.26 -18.14 1.80
CA VAL A 186 -11.45 -18.53 2.97
C VAL A 186 -10.39 -17.46 3.27
N GLN A 187 -9.71 -16.91 2.26
CA GLN A 187 -8.75 -15.83 2.46
C GLN A 187 -9.41 -14.53 2.94
N GLU A 188 -10.62 -14.23 2.47
CA GLU A 188 -11.39 -13.05 2.91
C GLU A 188 -11.83 -13.17 4.38
N ILE A 189 -12.24 -14.37 4.83
CA ILE A 189 -12.55 -14.66 6.24
C ILE A 189 -11.32 -14.47 7.13
N ILE A 190 -10.14 -14.86 6.65
CA ILE A 190 -8.88 -14.74 7.40
C ILE A 190 -8.43 -13.27 7.52
N LYS A 191 -8.82 -12.39 6.59
CA LYS A 191 -8.48 -10.94 6.60
C LYS A 191 -9.41 -10.08 7.48
N VAL A 192 -10.47 -10.65 8.06
CA VAL A 192 -11.39 -9.94 8.99
C VAL A 192 -10.66 -9.22 10.16
N PRO A 193 -9.66 -9.83 10.82
CA PRO A 193 -8.83 -9.17 11.84
C PRO A 193 -8.14 -7.88 11.41
N LEU A 194 -7.81 -7.71 10.12
CA LEU A 194 -7.16 -6.49 9.63
C LEU A 194 -8.07 -5.24 9.81
N GLY A 195 -9.39 -5.44 9.73
CA GLY A 195 -10.35 -4.39 10.04
C GLY A 195 -10.34 -3.98 11.52
N LEU A 196 -10.07 -4.92 12.43
CA LEU A 196 -9.92 -4.65 13.86
C LEU A 196 -8.58 -3.95 14.13
N PHE A 197 -7.48 -4.42 13.53
CA PHE A 197 -6.16 -3.79 13.57
C PHE A 197 -6.25 -2.29 13.29
N THR A 198 -6.86 -1.91 12.16
CA THR A 198 -7.01 -0.51 11.75
C THR A 198 -7.79 0.28 12.81
N ALA A 199 -8.89 -0.28 13.32
CA ALA A 199 -9.72 0.38 14.31
C ALA A 199 -8.96 0.60 15.63
N VAL A 200 -8.16 -0.37 16.07
CA VAL A 200 -7.31 -0.26 17.27
C VAL A 200 -6.27 0.83 17.09
N ASN A 201 -5.54 0.84 15.96
CA ASN A 201 -4.52 1.85 15.66
C ASN A 201 -5.12 3.27 15.78
N ILE A 202 -6.24 3.51 15.09
CA ILE A 202 -6.94 4.80 15.11
C ILE A 202 -7.43 5.16 16.53
N ARG A 203 -8.10 4.23 17.23
CA ARG A 203 -8.69 4.53 18.55
C ARG A 203 -7.62 4.80 19.61
N VAL A 204 -6.52 4.06 19.59
CA VAL A 204 -5.38 4.32 20.48
C VAL A 204 -4.72 5.66 20.13
N GLY A 205 -4.49 5.94 18.85
CA GLY A 205 -3.96 7.22 18.40
C GLY A 205 -4.83 8.41 18.82
N GLN A 206 -6.16 8.30 18.71
CA GLN A 206 -7.12 9.30 19.21
C GLN A 206 -6.98 9.52 20.73
N ARG A 207 -6.84 8.44 21.52
CA ARG A 207 -6.67 8.53 22.99
C ARG A 207 -5.33 9.15 23.37
N LEU A 208 -4.26 8.81 22.65
CA LEU A 208 -2.94 9.44 22.82
C LEU A 208 -3.02 10.94 22.51
N GLY A 209 -3.68 11.31 21.41
CA GLY A 209 -3.92 12.71 21.03
C GLY A 209 -4.79 13.47 22.04
N ALA A 210 -5.78 12.81 22.63
CA ALA A 210 -6.63 13.36 23.69
C ALA A 210 -5.94 13.43 25.08
N PHE A 211 -4.68 12.99 25.15
CA PHE A 211 -3.89 12.91 26.36
C PHE A 211 -4.46 12.01 27.46
N ASP A 212 -5.13 10.91 27.06
CA ASP A 212 -5.79 9.95 27.93
C ASP A 212 -5.05 8.59 27.95
N PRO A 213 -4.06 8.40 28.84
CA PRO A 213 -3.25 7.18 28.88
C PRO A 213 -4.07 5.97 29.36
N VAL A 214 -5.06 6.20 30.22
CA VAL A 214 -5.91 5.15 30.77
C VAL A 214 -6.86 4.62 29.69
N GLY A 215 -7.50 5.52 28.94
CA GLY A 215 -8.35 5.14 27.81
C GLY A 215 -7.57 4.40 26.71
N ALA A 216 -6.35 4.83 26.39
CA ALA A 216 -5.50 4.13 25.43
C ALA A 216 -5.21 2.68 25.86
N ARG A 217 -4.89 2.48 27.14
CA ARG A 217 -4.69 1.15 27.72
C ARG A 217 -5.95 0.29 27.64
N TYR A 218 -7.12 0.83 28.01
CA TYR A 218 -8.38 0.08 27.94
C TYR A 218 -8.72 -0.38 26.53
N VAL A 219 -8.52 0.48 25.52
CA VAL A 219 -8.75 0.12 24.11
C VAL A 219 -7.93 -1.11 23.71
N TYR A 220 -6.66 -1.20 24.14
CA TYR A 220 -5.82 -2.35 23.85
C TYR A 220 -6.34 -3.65 24.49
N PHE A 221 -6.67 -3.63 25.78
CA PHE A 221 -7.17 -4.84 26.47
C PHE A 221 -8.53 -5.29 25.92
N THR A 222 -9.42 -4.35 25.60
CA THR A 222 -10.69 -4.68 24.93
C THR A 222 -10.45 -5.30 23.55
N ALA A 223 -9.47 -4.80 22.80
CA ALA A 223 -9.12 -5.35 21.50
C ALA A 223 -8.59 -6.79 21.56
N LEU A 224 -7.79 -7.14 22.58
CA LEU A 224 -7.31 -8.51 22.82
C LEU A 224 -8.47 -9.49 23.07
N THR A 225 -9.50 -9.06 23.81
CA THR A 225 -10.70 -9.87 24.01
C THR A 225 -11.49 -10.01 22.71
N ILE A 226 -11.70 -8.92 21.96
CA ILE A 226 -12.44 -8.94 20.70
C ILE A 226 -11.75 -9.84 19.68
N ILE A 227 -10.42 -9.75 19.51
CA ILE A 227 -9.72 -10.57 18.52
C ILE A 227 -9.80 -12.06 18.83
N SER A 228 -9.77 -12.42 20.11
CA SER A 228 -9.94 -13.81 20.53
C SER A 228 -11.31 -14.36 20.11
N ILE A 229 -12.37 -13.56 20.29
CA ILE A 229 -13.73 -13.93 19.89
C ILE A 229 -13.84 -13.99 18.37
N VAL A 230 -13.33 -12.99 17.66
CA VAL A 230 -13.37 -12.93 16.19
C VAL A 230 -12.63 -14.12 15.58
N ALA A 231 -11.40 -14.41 16.02
CA ALA A 231 -10.61 -15.52 15.49
C ALA A 231 -11.29 -16.87 15.69
N LEU A 232 -11.94 -17.10 16.84
CA LEU A 232 -12.74 -18.30 17.09
C LEU A 232 -13.95 -18.36 16.16
N PHE A 233 -14.70 -17.27 16.05
CA PHE A 233 -15.92 -17.22 15.24
C PHE A 233 -15.64 -17.42 13.73
N THR A 234 -14.53 -16.87 13.23
CA THR A 234 -14.14 -16.99 11.82
C THR A 234 -13.40 -18.29 11.52
N GLY A 235 -12.53 -18.75 12.42
CA GLY A 235 -11.69 -19.91 12.18
C GLY A 235 -12.39 -21.25 12.48
N LEU A 236 -13.28 -21.31 13.48
CA LEU A 236 -13.96 -22.56 13.85
C LEU A 236 -14.78 -23.16 12.69
N PRO A 237 -15.59 -22.40 11.92
CA PRO A 237 -16.28 -22.94 10.76
C PRO A 237 -15.34 -23.55 9.72
N VAL A 238 -14.17 -22.95 9.50
CA VAL A 238 -13.16 -23.45 8.54
C VAL A 238 -12.64 -24.83 8.97
N VAL A 239 -12.37 -25.02 10.27
CA VAL A 239 -11.89 -26.30 10.79
C VAL A 239 -12.99 -27.38 10.79
N LEU A 240 -14.22 -27.00 11.09
CA LEU A 240 -15.37 -27.93 11.09
C LEU A 240 -15.74 -28.37 9.68
N LEU A 241 -15.66 -27.46 8.70
CA LEU A 241 -15.98 -27.72 7.31
C LEU A 241 -14.76 -28.15 6.47
N ARG A 242 -13.64 -28.49 7.12
CA ARG A 242 -12.36 -28.75 6.44
C ARG A 242 -12.39 -29.85 5.37
N HIS A 243 -13.33 -30.78 5.47
CA HIS A 243 -13.49 -31.86 4.50
C HIS A 243 -14.41 -31.49 3.34
N TYR A 244 -15.20 -30.41 3.46
CA TYR A 244 -16.15 -29.95 2.43
C TYR A 244 -15.59 -28.76 1.65
N ILE A 245 -14.85 -27.88 2.33
CA ILE A 245 -14.25 -26.67 1.73
C ILE A 245 -13.38 -27.02 0.50
N PRO A 246 -12.48 -28.02 0.53
CA PRO A 246 -11.63 -28.32 -0.64
C PRO A 246 -12.39 -28.79 -1.88
N TYR A 247 -13.50 -29.51 -1.72
CA TYR A 247 -14.37 -29.94 -2.84
C TYR A 247 -15.12 -28.79 -3.50
N MET A 248 -15.11 -27.61 -2.86
CA MET A 248 -15.46 -26.39 -3.56
C MET A 248 -14.39 -26.11 -4.63
N PHE A 249 -13.09 -26.25 -4.36
CA PHE A 249 -12.05 -25.81 -5.30
C PHE A 249 -11.76 -26.78 -6.43
N THR A 250 -11.74 -28.06 -6.11
CA THR A 250 -11.26 -29.07 -7.05
C THR A 250 -11.99 -30.38 -6.84
N SER A 251 -12.09 -31.14 -7.92
CA SER A 251 -12.55 -32.52 -7.89
C SER A 251 -11.40 -33.50 -7.63
N ASP A 252 -10.15 -33.02 -7.61
CA ASP A 252 -8.96 -33.83 -7.35
C ASP A 252 -8.89 -34.25 -5.88
N GLU A 253 -9.01 -35.56 -5.64
CA GLU A 253 -9.02 -36.14 -4.30
C GLU A 253 -7.68 -35.95 -3.56
N GLU A 254 -6.56 -35.96 -4.27
CA GLU A 254 -5.24 -35.78 -3.66
C GLU A 254 -5.08 -34.36 -3.11
N VAL A 255 -5.49 -33.37 -3.92
CA VAL A 255 -5.48 -31.95 -3.52
C VAL A 255 -6.48 -31.71 -2.39
N CYS A 256 -7.67 -32.32 -2.44
CA CYS A 256 -8.68 -32.21 -1.39
C CYS A 256 -8.19 -32.79 -0.05
N SER A 257 -7.56 -33.97 -0.09
CA SER A 257 -6.97 -34.62 1.07
C SER A 257 -5.89 -33.75 1.70
N LEU A 258 -4.96 -33.24 0.89
CA LEU A 258 -3.89 -32.36 1.37
C LEU A 258 -4.44 -31.06 1.97
N ALA A 259 -5.39 -30.40 1.30
CA ALA A 259 -6.01 -29.18 1.80
C ALA A 259 -6.71 -29.41 3.15
N SER A 260 -7.45 -30.52 3.29
CA SER A 260 -8.14 -30.87 4.54
C SER A 260 -7.19 -31.02 5.74
N GLN A 261 -5.94 -31.43 5.51
CA GLN A 261 -4.89 -31.54 6.54
C GLN A 261 -4.32 -30.17 6.93
N LEU A 262 -4.32 -29.20 6.01
CA LEU A 262 -3.78 -27.85 6.23
C LEU A 262 -4.79 -26.91 6.91
N LEU A 263 -6.09 -27.03 6.61
CA LEU A 263 -7.13 -26.13 7.12
C LEU A 263 -7.16 -25.99 8.66
N PRO A 264 -6.90 -27.02 9.49
CA PRO A 264 -6.76 -26.86 10.94
C PRO A 264 -5.64 -25.88 11.36
N MET A 265 -4.53 -25.82 10.63
CA MET A 265 -3.44 -24.89 10.91
C MET A 265 -3.84 -23.43 10.68
N LEU A 266 -4.82 -23.17 9.80
CA LEU A 266 -5.30 -21.81 9.55
C LEU A 266 -5.96 -21.17 10.77
N LEU A 267 -6.60 -21.95 11.65
CA LEU A 267 -7.17 -21.41 12.90
C LEU A 267 -6.07 -20.88 13.82
N LEU A 268 -5.00 -21.66 13.98
CA LEU A 268 -3.84 -21.25 14.79
C LEU A 268 -3.16 -20.03 14.16
N PHE A 269 -2.97 -20.06 12.85
CA PHE A 269 -2.37 -18.97 12.11
C PHE A 269 -3.18 -17.67 12.24
N GLN A 270 -4.50 -17.73 12.03
CA GLN A 270 -5.41 -16.60 12.19
C GLN A 270 -5.40 -16.04 13.61
N PHE A 271 -5.33 -16.90 14.63
CA PHE A 271 -5.21 -16.45 16.02
C PHE A 271 -3.89 -15.70 16.26
N LEU A 272 -2.77 -16.26 15.79
CA LEU A 272 -1.45 -15.65 15.92
C LEU A 272 -1.34 -14.32 15.17
N GLU A 273 -1.83 -14.26 13.93
CA GLU A 273 -1.87 -13.05 13.12
C GLU A 273 -2.78 -11.99 13.73
N GLY A 274 -3.95 -12.39 14.24
CA GLY A 274 -4.87 -11.47 14.92
C GLY A 274 -4.23 -10.80 16.14
N PHE A 275 -3.58 -11.58 17.01
CA PHE A 275 -2.88 -11.06 18.18
C PHE A 275 -1.66 -10.21 17.80
N ALA A 276 -0.88 -10.65 16.81
CA ALA A 276 0.24 -9.89 16.27
C ALA A 276 -0.24 -8.54 15.76
N GLY A 277 -1.29 -8.52 14.94
CA GLY A 277 -1.89 -7.31 14.40
C GLY A 277 -2.34 -6.36 15.52
N VAL A 278 -3.19 -6.80 16.44
CA VAL A 278 -3.67 -5.92 17.54
C VAL A 278 -2.50 -5.33 18.35
N SER A 279 -1.45 -6.12 18.57
CA SER A 279 -0.25 -5.66 19.28
C SER A 279 0.59 -4.69 18.44
N GLU A 280 0.80 -4.98 17.16
CA GLU A 280 1.48 -4.12 16.20
C GLU A 280 0.76 -2.77 16.05
N ALA A 281 -0.57 -2.76 16.04
CA ALA A 281 -1.38 -1.55 16.00
C ALA A 281 -1.04 -0.59 17.16
N ILE A 282 -0.66 -1.10 18.34
CA ILE A 282 -0.19 -0.28 19.46
C ILE A 282 1.15 0.37 19.15
N LEU A 283 2.09 -0.40 18.60
CA LEU A 283 3.40 0.13 18.21
C LEU A 283 3.23 1.23 17.15
N LEU A 284 2.36 1.02 16.16
CA LEU A 284 2.06 2.01 15.12
C LEU A 284 1.38 3.26 15.69
N ALA A 285 0.36 3.10 16.55
CA ALA A 285 -0.34 4.23 17.17
C ALA A 285 0.59 5.09 18.04
N CYS A 286 1.62 4.48 18.63
CA CYS A 286 2.67 5.15 19.38
C CYS A 286 3.80 5.74 18.51
N GLY A 287 3.77 5.56 17.18
CA GLY A 287 4.83 6.00 16.28
C GLY A 287 6.12 5.17 16.36
N ARG A 288 6.04 3.93 16.89
CA ARG A 288 7.15 2.98 17.06
C ARG A 288 7.23 1.97 15.92
N GLN A 289 6.86 2.37 14.70
CA GLN A 289 6.79 1.50 13.52
C GLN A 289 8.12 0.83 13.13
N SER A 290 9.27 1.46 13.42
CA SER A 290 10.60 0.87 13.16
C SER A 290 10.83 -0.39 14.00
N LEU A 291 10.40 -0.38 15.27
CA LEU A 291 10.46 -1.55 16.13
C LEU A 291 9.51 -2.65 15.62
N GLY A 292 8.37 -2.23 15.06
CA GLY A 292 7.46 -3.07 14.27
C GLY A 292 8.22 -3.84 13.18
N ALA A 293 8.72 -3.07 12.20
CA ALA A 293 9.44 -3.57 11.03
C ALA A 293 10.62 -4.50 11.38
N ILE A 294 11.41 -4.17 12.40
CA ILE A 294 12.53 -5.03 12.85
C ILE A 294 12.01 -6.37 13.37
N THR A 295 10.93 -6.37 14.15
CA THR A 295 10.38 -7.58 14.76
C THR A 295 9.85 -8.54 13.69
N ILE A 296 9.06 -8.04 12.73
CA ILE A 296 8.56 -8.88 11.62
C ILE A 296 9.69 -9.36 10.71
N PHE A 297 10.71 -8.54 10.46
CA PHE A 297 11.87 -8.97 9.68
C PHE A 297 12.60 -10.15 10.33
N LEU A 298 12.92 -10.05 11.62
CA LEU A 298 13.62 -11.12 12.35
C LEU A 298 12.76 -12.38 12.50
N GLY A 299 11.47 -12.23 12.80
CA GLY A 299 10.58 -13.35 13.04
C GLY A 299 10.14 -14.06 11.76
N TYR A 300 9.85 -13.33 10.69
CA TYR A 300 9.41 -13.94 9.44
C TYR A 300 10.57 -14.32 8.53
N TYR A 301 11.49 -13.38 8.24
CA TYR A 301 12.54 -13.57 7.24
C TYR A 301 13.77 -14.29 7.81
N CYS A 302 14.20 -13.96 9.03
CA CYS A 302 15.41 -14.57 9.60
C CYS A 302 15.18 -15.90 10.33
N THR A 303 13.95 -16.21 10.73
CA THR A 303 13.63 -17.44 11.49
C THR A 303 12.55 -18.29 10.81
N GLY A 304 11.36 -17.74 10.56
CA GLY A 304 10.25 -18.47 9.94
C GLY A 304 10.57 -19.07 8.57
N MET A 305 11.06 -18.26 7.63
CA MET A 305 11.40 -18.73 6.27
C MET A 305 12.54 -19.76 6.23
N PRO A 306 13.68 -19.58 6.93
CA PRO A 306 14.72 -20.61 6.97
C PRO A 306 14.23 -21.94 7.55
N ILE A 307 13.44 -21.92 8.63
CA ILE A 307 12.87 -23.13 9.21
C ILE A 307 11.88 -23.78 8.23
N ALA A 308 11.02 -22.97 7.59
CA ALA A 308 10.08 -23.45 6.57
C ALA A 308 10.81 -24.14 5.41
N ALA A 309 11.88 -23.54 4.89
CA ALA A 309 12.69 -24.11 3.82
C ALA A 309 13.35 -25.44 4.24
N ILE A 310 13.96 -25.48 5.44
CA ILE A 310 14.57 -26.69 5.97
C ILE A 310 13.54 -27.81 6.11
N LEU A 311 12.39 -27.53 6.74
CA LEU A 311 11.34 -28.53 6.94
C LEU A 311 10.74 -28.99 5.62
N THR A 312 10.60 -28.11 4.63
CA THR A 312 10.03 -28.49 3.33
C THR A 312 10.96 -29.34 2.48
N TYR A 313 12.25 -29.01 2.42
CA TYR A 313 13.17 -29.69 1.51
C TYR A 313 13.97 -30.83 2.15
N GLN A 314 14.24 -30.77 3.46
CA GLN A 314 15.08 -31.76 4.14
C GLN A 314 14.28 -32.83 4.90
N THR A 315 12.96 -32.66 5.03
CA THR A 315 12.11 -33.64 5.71
C THR A 315 11.00 -34.12 4.78
N SER A 316 10.35 -35.23 5.13
CA SER A 316 9.20 -35.76 4.39
C SER A 316 7.91 -34.94 4.54
N LEU A 317 7.96 -33.80 5.25
CA LEU A 317 6.78 -32.98 5.53
C LEU A 317 6.31 -32.13 4.34
N GLY A 318 7.17 -31.89 3.34
CA GLY A 318 6.81 -31.12 2.14
C GLY A 318 6.14 -29.78 2.46
N ILE A 319 4.93 -29.55 1.93
CA ILE A 319 4.15 -28.31 2.14
C ILE A 319 3.77 -28.13 3.62
N LEU A 320 3.50 -29.21 4.35
CA LEU A 320 3.21 -29.16 5.79
C LEU A 320 4.40 -28.55 6.55
N GLY A 321 5.62 -28.89 6.13
CA GLY A 321 6.86 -28.33 6.67
C GLY A 321 6.94 -26.81 6.52
N SER A 322 6.47 -26.27 5.38
CA SER A 322 6.44 -24.82 5.15
C SER A 322 5.51 -24.13 6.15
N TRP A 323 4.30 -24.65 6.31
CA TRP A 323 3.30 -24.11 7.24
C TRP A 323 3.77 -24.15 8.69
N ILE A 324 4.41 -25.24 9.12
CA ILE A 324 4.97 -25.36 10.47
C ILE A 324 6.07 -24.32 10.69
N GLY A 325 7.02 -24.20 9.76
CA GLY A 325 8.13 -23.25 9.89
C GLY A 325 7.65 -21.78 9.94
N LEU A 326 6.70 -21.43 9.06
CA LEU A 326 6.09 -20.10 9.07
C LEU A 326 5.32 -19.84 10.37
N THR A 327 4.57 -20.82 10.88
CA THR A 327 3.83 -20.71 12.14
C THR A 327 4.77 -20.47 13.33
N ILE A 328 5.94 -21.11 13.36
CA ILE A 328 6.95 -20.88 14.40
C ILE A 328 7.46 -19.44 14.34
N GLY A 329 7.86 -18.96 13.15
CA GLY A 329 8.34 -17.58 12.97
C GLY A 329 7.29 -16.53 13.35
N PHE A 330 6.05 -16.72 12.90
CA PHE A 330 4.95 -15.85 13.29
C PHE A 330 4.63 -15.94 14.78
N GLY A 331 4.64 -17.13 15.39
CA GLY A 331 4.41 -17.28 16.83
C GLY A 331 5.41 -16.51 17.67
N LEU A 332 6.69 -16.55 17.31
CA LEU A 332 7.74 -15.75 17.94
C LEU A 332 7.50 -14.24 17.74
N THR A 333 7.13 -13.83 16.53
CA THR A 333 6.77 -12.44 16.20
C THR A 333 5.62 -11.95 17.06
N THR A 334 4.53 -12.72 17.14
CA THR A 334 3.34 -12.43 17.96
C THR A 334 3.71 -12.28 19.42
N MET A 335 4.55 -13.18 19.95
CA MET A 335 5.02 -13.10 21.34
C MET A 335 5.77 -11.81 21.60
N VAL A 336 6.74 -11.45 20.75
CA VAL A 336 7.53 -10.22 20.90
C VAL A 336 6.65 -8.99 20.80
N TYR A 337 5.76 -8.89 19.79
CA TYR A 337 4.81 -7.79 19.68
C TYR A 337 3.93 -7.65 20.91
N THR A 338 3.37 -8.75 21.40
CA THR A 338 2.49 -8.74 22.57
C THR A 338 3.24 -8.28 23.82
N ILE A 339 4.48 -8.73 24.03
CA ILE A 339 5.33 -8.28 25.14
C ILE A 339 5.61 -6.78 25.03
N LEU A 340 6.00 -6.30 23.85
CA LEU A 340 6.29 -4.87 23.61
C LEU A 340 5.06 -3.99 23.82
N ALA A 341 3.89 -4.45 23.38
CA ALA A 341 2.62 -3.75 23.58
C ALA A 341 2.23 -3.73 25.06
N LEU A 342 2.30 -4.85 25.78
CA LEU A 342 2.00 -4.95 27.21
C LEU A 342 2.95 -4.11 28.08
N ARG A 343 4.21 -3.98 27.68
CA ARG A 343 5.24 -3.18 28.37
C ARG A 343 5.22 -1.70 27.98
N THR A 344 4.26 -1.26 27.16
CA THR A 344 4.19 0.14 26.75
C THR A 344 3.83 1.06 27.92
N ASP A 345 4.71 2.01 28.20
CA ASP A 345 4.46 3.09 29.15
C ASP A 345 3.53 4.14 28.53
N TRP A 346 2.24 4.00 28.81
CA TRP A 346 1.19 4.87 28.28
C TRP A 346 1.37 6.34 28.66
N THR A 347 1.91 6.62 29.84
CA THR A 347 2.15 8.00 30.30
C THR A 347 3.25 8.65 29.47
N LYS A 348 4.34 7.91 29.20
CA LYS A 348 5.41 8.37 28.31
C LYS A 348 4.90 8.61 26.89
N GLN A 349 4.08 7.71 26.35
CA GLN A 349 3.55 7.83 24.99
C GLN A 349 2.62 9.04 24.83
N VAL A 350 1.73 9.29 25.80
CA VAL A 350 0.88 10.48 25.82
C VAL A 350 1.71 11.77 25.88
N LYS A 351 2.76 11.79 26.70
CA LYS A 351 3.66 12.96 26.80
C LYS A 351 4.35 13.23 25.45
N GLN A 352 4.79 12.18 24.76
CA GLN A 352 5.39 12.31 23.42
C GLN A 352 4.36 12.82 22.40
N ALA A 353 3.15 12.27 22.37
CA ALA A 353 2.07 12.73 21.48
C ALA A 353 1.74 14.21 21.71
N ARG A 354 1.69 14.67 22.96
CA ARG A 354 1.52 16.09 23.32
C ARG A 354 2.61 16.96 22.72
N ASN A 355 3.88 16.58 22.91
CA ASN A 355 5.00 17.35 22.40
C ASN A 355 4.92 17.49 20.87
N ASN A 356 4.65 16.39 20.16
CA ASN A 356 4.52 16.39 18.69
C ASN A 356 3.45 17.37 18.21
N VAL A 357 2.27 17.38 18.83
CA VAL A 357 1.18 18.30 18.47
C VAL A 357 1.56 19.76 18.77
N THR A 358 2.19 20.01 19.92
CA THR A 358 2.58 21.37 20.31
C THR A 358 3.70 21.95 19.44
N GLU A 359 4.71 21.15 19.09
CA GLU A 359 5.80 21.58 18.20
C GLU A 359 5.23 21.98 16.84
N ILE A 360 4.39 21.12 16.25
CA ILE A 360 3.78 21.41 14.96
C ILE A 360 2.91 22.68 15.02
N SER A 361 2.11 22.85 16.08
CA SER A 361 1.27 24.05 16.26
C SER A 361 2.13 25.33 16.40
N SER A 362 3.24 25.25 17.14
CA SER A 362 4.15 26.39 17.35
C SER A 362 4.85 26.84 16.07
N VAL A 363 5.19 25.91 15.17
CA VAL A 363 5.77 26.23 13.85
C VAL A 363 4.78 27.01 13.00
N TYR A 364 3.50 26.63 13.00
CA TYR A 364 2.46 27.37 12.28
C TYR A 364 2.22 28.75 12.87
N SER A 365 2.10 28.87 14.20
CA SER A 365 1.98 30.18 14.85
C SER A 365 3.16 31.09 14.51
N THR A 366 4.39 30.56 14.50
CA THR A 366 5.60 31.33 14.16
C THR A 366 5.59 31.79 12.70
N ASN A 367 5.16 30.94 11.77
CA ASN A 367 5.05 31.31 10.36
C ASN A 367 3.96 32.37 10.10
N ASN A 368 2.80 32.24 10.73
CA ASN A 368 1.72 33.23 10.64
C ASN A 368 2.14 34.57 11.26
N ILE A 369 2.82 34.53 12.41
CA ILE A 369 3.39 35.73 13.04
C ILE A 369 4.43 36.38 12.12
N ASN A 370 5.34 35.60 11.53
CA ASN A 370 6.35 36.12 10.60
C ASN A 370 5.73 36.69 9.31
N GLU A 371 4.64 36.11 8.79
CA GLU A 371 3.88 36.70 7.69
C GLU A 371 3.18 38.00 8.12
N GLN A 372 2.53 38.02 9.29
CA GLN A 372 1.87 39.21 9.81
C GLN A 372 2.86 40.36 10.08
N TYR A 373 4.05 40.07 10.61
CA TYR A 373 5.14 41.05 10.74
C TYR A 373 5.70 41.49 9.38
N LYS A 374 5.69 40.63 8.36
CA LYS A 374 6.12 40.99 7.00
C LYS A 374 5.18 42.02 6.36
N TYR A 375 3.87 41.94 6.62
CA TYR A 375 2.90 42.98 6.22
C TYR A 375 3.01 44.23 7.09
N HIS A 376 3.19 44.09 8.41
CA HIS A 376 3.28 45.24 9.32
C HIS A 376 4.58 46.06 9.13
N CYS A 377 5.68 45.45 8.68
CA CYS A 377 6.91 46.16 8.31
C CYS A 377 6.83 46.90 6.96
N LEU A 378 5.81 46.64 6.14
CA LEU A 378 5.56 47.39 4.90
C LEU A 378 4.75 48.67 5.17
N ASP A 379 3.88 48.68 6.19
CA ASP A 379 3.05 49.84 6.54
C ASP A 379 3.75 50.89 7.43
N ILE A 380 4.76 50.52 8.22
CA ILE A 380 5.46 51.47 9.13
C ILE A 380 6.31 52.53 8.39
N LYS A 381 6.50 52.43 7.06
CA LYS A 381 7.27 53.43 6.32
C LYS A 381 6.54 54.76 6.04
N ASN A 382 5.26 54.92 6.40
CA ASN A 382 4.45 56.04 5.93
C ASN A 382 3.76 56.95 6.97
N GLU A 383 3.99 56.83 8.27
CA GLU A 383 3.36 57.76 9.24
C GLU A 383 4.37 58.42 10.19
N SER A 384 4.52 59.73 10.04
CA SER A 384 5.20 60.66 10.94
C SER A 384 4.40 60.84 12.23
N ALA A 385 5.01 60.52 13.39
CA ALA A 385 4.37 60.48 14.69
C ALA A 385 4.34 61.84 15.44
N ASP A 386 3.18 62.19 16.01
CA ASP A 386 2.99 63.25 17.00
C ASP A 386 3.25 62.76 18.44
N ALA A 387 3.90 63.60 19.25
CA ALA A 387 4.69 63.22 20.43
C ALA A 387 3.95 63.21 21.80
N SER A 388 2.61 63.16 21.86
CA SER A 388 1.89 63.25 23.15
C SER A 388 1.52 61.91 23.81
N ASN A 389 1.66 60.78 23.11
CA ASN A 389 1.36 59.43 23.63
C ASN A 389 2.58 58.69 24.21
N LEU A 390 3.74 59.35 24.31
CA LEU A 390 5.03 58.72 24.56
C LEU A 390 5.18 58.09 25.97
N THR A 391 4.55 58.68 27.00
CA THR A 391 4.80 58.28 28.40
C THR A 391 4.01 57.06 28.86
N LEU A 392 2.78 56.86 28.33
CA LEU A 392 2.01 55.63 28.53
C LEU A 392 2.54 54.47 27.66
N PHE A 393 3.15 54.80 26.51
CA PHE A 393 3.77 53.82 25.63
C PHE A 393 5.08 53.28 26.24
N GLU A 394 5.92 54.14 26.83
CA GLU A 394 7.20 53.75 27.48
C GLU A 394 7.03 52.71 28.60
N GLN A 395 5.95 52.79 29.39
CA GLN A 395 5.66 51.83 30.44
C GLN A 395 5.19 50.48 29.89
N SER A 396 4.44 50.49 28.77
CA SER A 396 4.04 49.27 28.07
C SER A 396 5.24 48.61 27.40
N THR A 397 6.10 49.38 26.71
CA THR A 397 7.29 48.87 26.01
C THR A 397 8.32 48.28 26.96
N MET A 398 8.49 48.79 28.19
CA MET A 398 9.38 48.17 29.18
C MET A 398 8.90 46.79 29.64
N ILE A 399 7.58 46.57 29.71
CA ILE A 399 6.99 45.27 30.03
C ILE A 399 7.11 44.34 28.82
N THR A 400 6.88 44.84 27.61
CA THR A 400 7.05 44.07 26.37
C THR A 400 8.51 43.73 26.11
N GLU A 401 9.46 44.62 26.42
CA GLU A 401 10.90 44.36 26.30
C GLU A 401 11.35 43.30 27.29
N ASN A 402 10.92 43.37 28.56
CA ASN A 402 11.22 42.33 29.55
C ASN A 402 10.57 40.98 29.21
N LEU A 403 9.33 40.94 28.71
CA LEU A 403 8.72 39.71 28.20
C LEU A 403 9.42 39.21 26.93
N SER A 404 9.83 40.09 26.02
CA SER A 404 10.55 39.75 24.80
C SER A 404 11.97 39.26 25.10
N GLN A 405 12.61 39.77 26.15
CA GLN A 405 13.94 39.38 26.59
C GLN A 405 13.88 38.05 27.36
N TYR A 406 12.83 37.83 28.15
CA TYR A 406 12.52 36.53 28.76
C TYR A 406 12.18 35.47 27.70
N HIS A 407 11.40 35.84 26.67
CA HIS A 407 11.17 35.00 25.50
C HIS A 407 12.46 34.78 24.71
N LYS A 408 13.29 35.80 24.43
CA LYS A 408 14.59 35.67 23.76
C LYS A 408 15.58 34.80 24.53
N MET A 409 15.61 34.86 25.86
CA MET A 409 16.45 33.99 26.68
C MET A 409 15.97 32.53 26.62
N LYS A 410 14.66 32.28 26.67
CA LYS A 410 14.08 30.95 26.48
C LYS A 410 14.24 30.45 25.03
N PHE A 411 14.19 31.36 24.07
CA PHE A 411 14.41 31.12 22.63
C PHE A 411 15.89 30.81 22.34
N SER A 412 16.83 31.52 22.97
CA SER A 412 18.28 31.26 22.86
C SER A 412 18.67 29.89 23.43
N LYS A 413 18.04 29.46 24.54
CA LYS A 413 18.21 28.09 25.05
C LYS A 413 17.63 27.01 24.12
N ASN A 414 16.57 27.32 23.36
CA ASN A 414 15.96 26.42 22.38
C ASN A 414 16.66 26.43 21.00
N ILE A 415 17.49 27.43 20.69
CA ILE A 415 18.28 27.46 19.44
C ILE A 415 19.34 26.33 19.42
N LYS A 416 19.75 25.80 20.58
CA LYS A 416 20.56 24.56 20.64
C LYS A 416 19.84 23.29 20.15
N CYS A 417 18.52 23.33 19.92
CA CYS A 417 17.78 22.22 19.31
C CYS A 417 17.61 22.35 17.78
N ILE A 418 18.15 23.40 17.15
CA ILE A 418 18.12 23.59 15.68
C ILE A 418 19.48 23.20 15.06
N GLU A 419 20.21 22.27 15.67
CA GLU A 419 21.31 21.56 15.00
C GLU A 419 20.90 20.15 14.51
N LEU A 420 19.67 19.69 14.83
CA LEU A 420 19.14 18.41 14.31
C LEU A 420 18.37 18.53 12.98
N THR A 421 18.24 19.72 12.40
CA THR A 421 17.49 19.95 11.15
C THR A 421 18.32 19.74 9.88
N SER A 422 19.65 19.86 9.93
CA SER A 422 20.50 19.74 8.74
C SER A 422 20.56 18.30 8.19
N ASN A 423 20.82 17.31 9.05
CA ASN A 423 20.89 15.90 8.64
C ASN A 423 19.53 15.35 8.17
N TYR A 424 18.44 15.82 8.78
CA TYR A 424 17.09 15.39 8.43
C TYR A 424 16.61 15.99 7.10
N LEU A 425 16.97 17.25 6.82
CA LEU A 425 16.70 17.89 5.54
C LEU A 425 17.53 17.27 4.42
N TRP A 426 18.81 16.98 4.67
CA TRP A 426 19.68 16.27 3.74
C TRP A 426 19.14 14.88 3.39
N PHE A 427 18.62 14.13 4.38
CA PHE A 427 18.02 12.83 4.13
C PHE A 427 16.76 12.92 3.25
N LYS A 428 15.92 13.93 3.45
CA LYS A 428 14.75 14.20 2.58
C LYS A 428 15.17 14.59 1.16
N CYS A 429 16.19 15.42 1.02
CA CYS A 429 16.75 15.80 -0.28
C CYS A 429 17.35 14.58 -0.99
N ILE A 430 18.11 13.73 -0.28
CA ILE A 430 18.65 12.48 -0.83
C ILE A 430 17.53 11.58 -1.34
N ILE A 431 16.47 11.35 -0.54
CA ILE A 431 15.33 10.53 -0.96
C ILE A 431 14.68 11.11 -2.22
N PHE A 432 14.44 12.43 -2.25
CA PHE A 432 13.89 13.11 -3.42
C PHE A 432 14.79 12.96 -4.66
N PHE A 433 16.11 13.13 -4.50
CA PHE A 433 17.07 12.97 -5.60
C PHE A 433 17.20 11.53 -6.07
N ILE A 434 17.13 10.54 -5.17
CA ILE A 434 17.09 9.12 -5.56
C ILE A 434 15.86 8.85 -6.43
N PHE A 435 14.68 9.33 -6.02
CA PHE A 435 13.46 9.18 -6.82
C PHE A 435 13.55 9.91 -8.16
N LEU A 436 14.13 11.11 -8.19
CA LEU A 436 14.35 11.85 -9.42
C LEU A 436 15.33 11.13 -10.37
N ILE A 437 16.40 10.55 -9.84
CA ILE A 437 17.38 9.76 -10.59
C ILE A 437 16.72 8.49 -11.16
N LEU A 438 15.93 7.78 -10.36
CA LEU A 438 15.18 6.60 -10.82
C LEU A 438 14.20 6.95 -11.94
N LEU A 439 13.55 8.12 -11.84
CA LEU A 439 12.65 8.63 -12.86
C LEU A 439 13.40 8.97 -14.16
N ILE A 440 14.56 9.64 -14.06
CA ILE A 440 15.40 9.96 -15.22
C ILE A 440 15.95 8.69 -15.88
N ILE A 441 16.44 7.71 -15.10
CA ILE A 441 16.93 6.43 -15.63
C ILE A 441 15.81 5.65 -16.31
N SER A 442 14.62 5.59 -15.71
CA SER A 442 13.44 4.96 -16.29
C SER A 442 13.05 5.58 -17.63
N LEU A 443 12.99 6.92 -17.69
CA LEU A 443 12.69 7.64 -18.93
C LEU A 443 13.79 7.45 -19.98
N TYR A 444 15.05 7.40 -19.57
CA TYR A 444 16.18 7.11 -20.45
C TYR A 444 16.09 5.71 -21.05
N ILE A 445 15.88 4.68 -20.24
CA ILE A 445 15.73 3.29 -20.71
C ILE A 445 14.59 3.21 -21.73
N ARG A 446 13.43 3.81 -21.44
CA ARG A 446 12.27 3.75 -22.33
C ARG A 446 12.46 4.56 -23.62
N PHE A 447 13.17 5.69 -23.56
CA PHE A 447 13.45 6.51 -24.74
C PHE A 447 14.43 5.79 -25.70
N PHE A 448 15.49 5.17 -25.17
CA PHE A 448 16.53 4.53 -25.99
C PHE A 448 16.20 3.07 -26.39
N TYR A 449 15.38 2.34 -25.63
CA TYR A 449 14.90 0.99 -25.95
C TYR A 449 13.42 0.99 -26.35
N SER A 450 13.08 1.76 -27.40
CA SER A 450 11.69 1.98 -27.86
C SER A 450 11.05 0.79 -28.61
N ILE A 451 11.81 -0.25 -28.96
CA ILE A 451 11.29 -1.43 -29.65
C ILE A 451 10.92 -2.47 -28.58
N PRO A 452 9.64 -2.86 -28.45
CA PRO A 452 9.25 -3.92 -27.53
C PRO A 452 9.99 -5.22 -27.87
N LEU A 453 10.55 -5.93 -26.89
CA LEU A 453 11.37 -7.11 -27.16
C LEU A 453 10.58 -8.26 -27.81
N TRP A 454 9.25 -8.30 -27.61
CA TRP A 454 8.38 -9.21 -28.35
C TRP A 454 8.38 -8.95 -29.86
N TYR A 455 8.56 -7.70 -30.30
CA TYR A 455 8.62 -7.35 -31.72
C TYR A 455 9.88 -7.94 -32.34
N THR A 456 11.03 -7.84 -31.66
CA THR A 456 12.28 -8.47 -32.11
C THR A 456 12.18 -10.00 -32.10
N TYR A 457 11.61 -10.61 -31.06
CA TYR A 457 11.41 -12.07 -30.99
C TYR A 457 10.51 -12.57 -32.13
N CYS A 458 9.40 -11.88 -32.40
CA CYS A 458 8.50 -12.26 -33.48
C CYS A 458 9.11 -12.01 -34.86
N ASN A 459 9.93 -10.97 -35.02
CA ASN A 459 10.63 -10.71 -36.27
C ASN A 459 11.73 -11.75 -36.55
N GLU A 460 12.37 -12.30 -35.51
CA GLU A 460 13.32 -13.42 -35.64
C GLU A 460 12.61 -14.75 -36.01
N GLN A 461 11.42 -15.02 -35.44
CA GLN A 461 10.64 -16.22 -35.78
C GLN A 461 9.95 -16.17 -37.15
N VAL A 462 9.79 -15.00 -37.78
CA VAL A 462 9.24 -14.89 -39.15
C VAL A 462 10.10 -15.66 -40.19
N ASN A 463 11.40 -15.85 -39.91
CA ASN A 463 12.32 -16.57 -40.78
C ASN A 463 12.42 -18.07 -40.49
N SER A 464 11.79 -18.57 -39.42
CA SER A 464 11.71 -20.01 -39.11
C SER A 464 10.37 -20.59 -39.54
N LEU A 465 10.37 -21.76 -40.19
CA LEU A 465 9.16 -22.43 -40.71
C LEU A 465 8.14 -22.83 -39.61
N ASP A 466 8.54 -22.85 -38.34
CA ASP A 466 7.64 -23.02 -37.19
C ASP A 466 7.14 -21.66 -36.67
N LYS A 467 6.05 -21.18 -37.26
CA LYS A 467 5.37 -19.98 -36.77
C LYS A 467 4.64 -20.30 -35.46
N SER A 468 5.10 -19.70 -34.35
CA SER A 468 4.35 -19.79 -33.10
C SER A 468 2.99 -19.09 -33.22
N SER A 469 1.96 -19.68 -32.61
CA SER A 469 0.61 -19.09 -32.47
C SER A 469 0.61 -17.69 -31.83
N PHE A 470 1.71 -17.36 -31.15
CA PHE A 470 2.02 -16.09 -30.50
C PHE A 470 2.17 -14.92 -31.49
N CYS A 471 3.03 -15.03 -32.50
CA CYS A 471 3.31 -13.92 -33.41
C CYS A 471 2.14 -13.59 -34.34
N ILE A 472 1.32 -14.60 -34.65
CA ILE A 472 0.10 -14.46 -35.45
C ILE A 472 -0.98 -13.65 -34.70
N ARG A 473 -1.04 -13.74 -33.36
CA ARG A 473 -2.04 -13.02 -32.55
C ARG A 473 -1.68 -11.57 -32.25
N ILE A 474 -0.40 -11.24 -32.14
CA ILE A 474 0.07 -9.92 -31.67
C ILE A 474 0.43 -8.98 -32.82
N MET A 475 0.91 -9.47 -33.97
CA MET A 475 1.18 -8.58 -35.11
C MET A 475 -0.13 -8.07 -35.72
N PRO A 476 -0.31 -6.75 -35.89
CA PRO A 476 -1.49 -6.22 -36.57
C PRO A 476 -1.54 -6.75 -38.01
N ILE A 477 -2.67 -7.37 -38.37
CA ILE A 477 -2.95 -7.97 -39.68
C ILE A 477 -2.66 -7.00 -40.85
N ASN A 478 -2.72 -5.69 -40.62
CA ASN A 478 -2.56 -4.67 -41.67
C ASN A 478 -1.14 -4.52 -42.23
N ASN A 479 -0.07 -5.01 -41.57
CA ASN A 479 1.26 -5.02 -42.18
C ASN A 479 1.50 -6.23 -43.10
N TYR A 480 0.66 -7.27 -43.02
CA TYR A 480 0.79 -8.46 -43.86
C TYR A 480 0.36 -8.24 -45.31
N LEU A 481 -0.56 -7.29 -45.58
CA LEU A 481 -1.04 -7.01 -46.93
C LEU A 481 -0.10 -6.09 -47.74
N LEU A 482 0.71 -5.26 -47.08
CA LEU A 482 1.67 -4.38 -47.75
C LEU A 482 2.94 -5.10 -48.18
N GLN A 483 3.37 -6.14 -47.45
CA GLN A 483 4.55 -6.94 -47.80
C GLN A 483 4.21 -8.11 -48.75
N SER A 484 2.99 -8.67 -48.69
CA SER A 484 2.58 -9.68 -49.68
C SER A 484 2.29 -9.07 -51.05
N ASN A 485 1.75 -7.84 -51.12
CA ASN A 485 1.54 -7.16 -52.41
C ASN A 485 2.85 -6.76 -53.10
N ASN A 486 3.91 -6.45 -52.37
CA ASN A 486 5.22 -6.14 -52.96
C ASN A 486 5.99 -7.39 -53.42
N ASN A 487 5.76 -8.55 -52.79
CA ASN A 487 6.34 -9.82 -53.25
C ASN A 487 5.53 -10.46 -54.39
N ILE A 488 4.22 -10.28 -54.45
CA ILE A 488 3.37 -10.77 -55.56
C ILE A 488 3.57 -9.92 -56.83
N THR A 489 3.84 -8.62 -56.71
CA THR A 489 4.17 -7.78 -57.87
C THR A 489 5.54 -8.09 -58.46
N HIS A 490 6.52 -8.50 -57.65
CA HIS A 490 7.80 -9.00 -58.15
C HIS A 490 7.70 -10.40 -58.79
N LEU A 491 6.90 -11.30 -58.21
CA LEU A 491 6.70 -12.66 -58.76
C LEU A 491 5.81 -12.72 -60.03
N LEU A 492 4.98 -11.70 -60.28
CA LEU A 492 4.17 -11.61 -61.51
C LEU A 492 4.88 -10.88 -62.67
N MET A 493 5.94 -10.10 -62.41
CA MET A 493 6.75 -9.50 -63.49
C MET A 493 7.81 -10.46 -64.05
N ASP A 494 8.35 -11.38 -63.26
CA ASP A 494 9.36 -12.35 -63.73
C ASP A 494 8.77 -13.51 -64.57
N ASN A 495 7.44 -13.69 -64.58
CA ASN A 495 6.75 -14.74 -65.33
C ASN A 495 6.09 -14.26 -66.65
N MET A 496 6.40 -13.05 -67.14
CA MET A 496 5.92 -12.55 -68.44
C MET A 496 7.03 -12.23 -69.46
N THR A 497 8.28 -12.67 -69.25
CA THR A 497 9.38 -12.46 -70.21
C THR A 497 10.23 -13.69 -70.51
N LEU A 498 9.57 -14.81 -70.83
CA LEU A 498 10.10 -15.95 -71.59
C LEU A 498 8.90 -16.68 -72.21
#